data_AF-A0A8H7BNF2-F1
#
_entry.id   AF-A0A8H7BNF2-F1
#
_cell.length_a   1.000
_cell.length_b   1.000
_cell.length_c   1.000
_cell.angle_alpha   90.00
_cell.angle_beta   90.00
_cell.angle_gamma   90.00
#
_symmetry.space_group_name_H-M   'P 1'
#
loop_
_entity.id
_entity.type
_entity.pdbx_description
1 polymer ?
#
loop_
_entity_poly.entity_id
_entity_poly.type
_entity_poly.pdbx_seq_one_letter_code
_entity_poly.pdbx_strand_id
1 'polypeptide(L)'
;MRERIRINGEPISEDKFAKYSEEVWKRLEDTKENDVDYVDVIFGQNGTTQEIRAALKIYKDYTEKPTFYRYFTLVAFHAFMIEKVDVAIIEVGRGGEFDSTNVIEKPVVCGITSLGLDHMNRLGNTIDQIAWHKAGIIKVPVVAIDQVPEALAVIQQRAKAKKAHLQVILAEESDRLKDVEIGKLRRRTSEIQRPSGY
;
A
#
# COMPACT_ATOMS: atom_id res chain seq x y z
N MET A 1 -15.07 -8.02 -7.83
CA MET A 1 -14.08 -6.93 -8.01
C MET A 1 -14.62 -5.54 -7.74
N ARG A 2 -15.84 -5.22 -8.19
CA ARG A 2 -16.46 -3.89 -8.03
C ARG A 2 -16.64 -3.50 -6.56
N GLU A 3 -16.84 -4.47 -5.68
CA GLU A 3 -16.94 -4.30 -4.22
C GLU A 3 -15.70 -3.67 -3.57
N ARG A 4 -14.56 -3.70 -4.24
CA ARG A 4 -13.29 -3.14 -3.74
C ARG A 4 -13.12 -1.65 -4.03
N ILE A 5 -13.97 -1.06 -4.88
CA ILE A 5 -14.02 0.38 -5.13
C ILE A 5 -15.40 0.86 -4.70
N ARG A 6 -15.44 1.65 -3.63
CA ARG A 6 -16.69 2.15 -3.05
C ARG A 6 -16.68 3.67 -3.02
N ILE A 7 -17.81 4.28 -3.35
CA ILE A 7 -18.04 5.73 -3.29
C ILE A 7 -19.22 5.95 -2.37
N ASN A 8 -19.05 6.77 -1.34
CA ASN A 8 -20.05 7.00 -0.30
C ASN A 8 -20.57 5.70 0.35
N GLY A 9 -19.69 4.72 0.51
CA GLY A 9 -20.03 3.42 1.10
C GLY A 9 -20.68 2.44 0.12
N GLU A 10 -21.00 2.82 -1.11
CA GLU A 10 -21.62 1.90 -2.07
C GLU A 10 -20.61 1.41 -3.12
N PRO A 11 -20.63 0.12 -3.51
CA PRO A 11 -19.83 -0.37 -4.63
C PRO A 11 -20.08 0.45 -5.90
N ILE A 12 -19.01 0.70 -6.65
CA ILE A 12 -19.14 1.35 -7.97
C ILE A 12 -20.04 0.51 -8.90
N SER A 13 -20.91 1.18 -9.65
CA SER A 13 -21.79 0.54 -10.63
C SER A 13 -21.00 -0.17 -11.72
N GLU A 14 -21.59 -1.19 -12.34
CA GLU A 14 -20.95 -1.95 -13.43
C GLU A 14 -20.53 -1.07 -14.61
N ASP A 15 -21.40 -0.19 -15.07
CA ASP A 15 -21.12 0.71 -16.20
C ASP A 15 -19.91 1.62 -15.93
N LYS A 16 -19.87 2.25 -14.74
CA LYS A 16 -18.72 3.07 -14.33
C LYS A 16 -17.45 2.25 -14.22
N PHE A 17 -17.51 1.05 -13.63
CA PHE A 17 -16.34 0.18 -13.50
C PHE A 17 -15.77 -0.22 -14.87
N ALA A 18 -16.63 -0.63 -15.80
CA ALA A 18 -16.25 -0.98 -17.16
C ALA A 18 -15.63 0.23 -17.88
N LYS A 19 -16.31 1.38 -17.84
CA LYS A 19 -15.83 2.64 -18.44
C LYS A 19 -14.45 3.04 -17.92
N TYR A 20 -14.26 3.08 -16.60
CA TYR A 20 -12.99 3.51 -15.99
C TYR A 20 -11.86 2.52 -16.23
N SER A 21 -12.18 1.22 -16.25
CA SER A 21 -11.22 0.20 -16.65
C SER A 21 -10.75 0.42 -18.08
N GLU A 22 -11.67 0.62 -19.02
CA GLU A 22 -11.34 0.85 -20.42
C GLU A 22 -10.53 2.14 -20.62
N GLU A 23 -10.88 3.23 -19.93
CA GLU A 23 -10.15 4.50 -19.98
C GLU A 23 -8.70 4.36 -19.48
N VAL A 24 -8.49 3.66 -18.36
CA VAL A 24 -7.14 3.38 -17.84
C VAL A 24 -6.39 2.47 -18.80
N TRP A 25 -7.04 1.44 -19.34
CA TRP A 25 -6.44 0.52 -20.29
C TRP A 25 -5.95 1.23 -21.56
N LYS A 26 -6.78 2.10 -22.14
CA LYS A 26 -6.41 2.90 -23.31
C LYS A 26 -5.20 3.78 -23.02
N ARG A 27 -5.20 4.52 -21.90
CA ARG A 27 -4.04 5.35 -21.51
C ARG A 27 -2.74 4.55 -21.36
N LEU A 28 -2.81 3.30 -20.90
CA LEU A 28 -1.65 2.42 -20.80
C LEU A 28 -1.18 1.86 -22.15
N GLU A 29 -2.06 1.75 -23.15
CA GLU A 29 -1.66 1.41 -24.52
C GLU A 29 -1.03 2.61 -25.22
N ASP A 30 -1.60 3.81 -25.04
CA ASP A 30 -1.10 5.06 -25.63
C ASP A 30 0.33 5.40 -25.18
N THR A 31 0.76 4.93 -24.01
CA THR A 31 2.15 5.14 -23.55
C THR A 31 3.17 4.34 -24.36
N LYS A 32 2.78 3.24 -25.02
CA LYS A 32 3.71 2.37 -25.76
C LYS A 32 4.11 2.92 -27.12
N GLU A 33 3.28 3.75 -27.74
CA GLU A 33 3.59 4.36 -29.04
C GLU A 33 4.75 5.37 -28.96
N ASN A 34 5.05 5.89 -27.75
CA ASN A 34 6.17 6.79 -27.51
C ASN A 34 7.50 6.07 -27.17
N ASP A 35 7.49 4.75 -27.02
CA ASP A 35 8.69 3.97 -26.64
C ASP A 35 9.57 3.59 -27.83
N VAL A 36 9.08 3.76 -29.07
CA VAL A 36 9.79 3.38 -30.30
C VAL A 36 11.07 4.20 -30.47
N ASP A 37 11.09 5.46 -30.02
CA ASP A 37 12.27 6.33 -30.05
C ASP A 37 13.36 5.92 -29.03
N TYR A 38 12.99 5.32 -27.89
CA TYR A 38 13.95 4.92 -26.85
C TYR A 38 14.77 3.69 -27.24
N VAL A 39 14.18 2.80 -28.02
CA VAL A 39 14.82 1.60 -28.58
C VAL A 39 15.97 2.03 -29.50
N ASP A 40 15.72 2.89 -30.48
CA ASP A 40 16.77 3.33 -31.43
C ASP A 40 17.93 4.08 -30.73
N VAL A 41 17.64 4.83 -29.66
CA VAL A 41 18.66 5.51 -28.84
C VAL A 41 19.51 4.51 -28.02
N ILE A 42 18.90 3.46 -27.46
CA ILE A 42 19.60 2.45 -26.65
C ILE A 42 20.38 1.47 -27.51
N PHE A 43 19.84 1.04 -28.65
CA PHE A 43 20.45 0.04 -29.53
C PHE A 43 21.45 0.64 -30.54
N GLY A 44 21.55 1.98 -30.62
CA GLY A 44 22.49 2.71 -31.46
C GLY A 44 23.95 2.79 -30.96
N GLN A 45 24.31 2.12 -29.86
CA GLN A 45 25.68 2.16 -29.31
C GLN A 45 26.30 0.77 -29.06
N ASN A 46 27.64 0.76 -29.13
CA ASN A 46 28.60 -0.34 -28.93
C ASN A 46 28.57 -0.99 -27.53
N GLY A 47 27.39 -1.35 -27.02
CA GLY A 47 27.22 -2.02 -25.73
C GLY A 47 27.60 -3.51 -25.77
N THR A 48 28.02 -4.05 -24.63
CA THR A 48 28.28 -5.48 -24.48
C THR A 48 26.97 -6.29 -24.53
N THR A 49 27.05 -7.57 -24.89
CA THR A 49 25.89 -8.50 -24.92
C THR A 49 25.10 -8.53 -23.61
N GLN A 50 25.75 -8.27 -22.47
CA GLN A 50 25.13 -8.29 -21.15
C GLN A 50 24.32 -7.02 -20.86
N GLU A 51 24.81 -5.85 -21.28
CA GLU A 51 24.10 -4.57 -21.18
C GLU A 51 22.87 -4.56 -22.09
N ILE A 52 23.01 -5.08 -23.31
CA ILE A 52 21.89 -5.25 -24.25
C ILE A 52 20.80 -6.15 -23.65
N ARG A 53 21.16 -7.28 -23.02
CA ARG A 53 20.19 -8.16 -22.35
C ARG A 53 19.49 -7.49 -21.16
N ALA A 54 20.21 -6.72 -20.36
CA ALA A 54 19.63 -5.99 -19.24
C ALA A 54 18.65 -4.91 -19.72
N ALA A 55 19.04 -4.14 -20.75
CA ALA A 55 18.18 -3.15 -21.38
C ALA A 55 16.93 -3.78 -22.01
N LEU A 56 17.08 -4.90 -22.73
CA LEU A 56 15.94 -5.65 -23.29
C LEU A 56 14.99 -6.18 -22.21
N LYS A 57 15.52 -6.61 -21.07
CA LYS A 57 14.68 -7.05 -19.94
C LYS A 57 13.89 -5.88 -19.36
N ILE A 58 14.55 -4.74 -19.12
CA ILE A 58 13.88 -3.52 -18.63
C ILE A 58 12.82 -3.04 -19.62
N TYR A 59 13.14 -3.00 -20.91
CA TYR A 59 12.21 -2.64 -21.98
C TYR A 59 11.01 -3.58 -22.05
N LYS A 60 11.24 -4.89 -21.95
CA LYS A 60 10.16 -5.88 -21.92
C LYS A 60 9.27 -5.70 -20.69
N ASP A 61 9.86 -5.51 -19.51
CA ASP A 61 9.13 -5.24 -18.28
C ASP A 61 8.34 -3.91 -18.36
N TYR A 62 8.80 -2.94 -19.16
CA TYR A 62 8.15 -1.65 -19.40
C TYR A 62 6.97 -1.73 -20.40
N THR A 63 7.13 -2.55 -21.45
CA THR A 63 6.10 -2.74 -22.49
C THR A 63 5.00 -3.74 -22.08
N GLU A 64 5.26 -4.56 -21.06
CA GLU A 64 4.27 -5.47 -20.48
C GLU A 64 3.25 -4.72 -19.61
N LYS A 65 1.99 -5.17 -19.68
CA LYS A 65 0.91 -4.56 -18.91
C LYS A 65 1.13 -4.76 -17.42
N PRO A 66 0.73 -3.78 -16.57
CA PRO A 66 0.89 -3.90 -15.14
C PRO A 66 0.17 -5.15 -14.61
N THR A 67 0.77 -5.77 -13.61
CA THR A 67 0.12 -6.87 -12.90
C THR A 67 -1.23 -6.44 -12.34
N PHE A 68 -2.13 -7.41 -12.17
CA PHE A 68 -3.52 -7.15 -11.81
C PHE A 68 -3.71 -6.15 -10.66
N TYR A 69 -2.94 -6.26 -9.57
CA TYR A 69 -3.07 -5.35 -8.42
C TYR A 69 -2.61 -3.93 -8.72
N ARG A 70 -1.57 -3.76 -9.55
CA ARG A 70 -1.11 -2.44 -10.01
C ARG A 70 -2.16 -1.80 -10.91
N TYR A 71 -2.66 -2.56 -11.87
CA TYR A 71 -3.74 -2.11 -12.75
C TYR A 71 -4.99 -1.71 -11.94
N PHE A 72 -5.41 -2.57 -11.02
CA PHE A 72 -6.59 -2.31 -10.19
C PHE A 72 -6.44 -1.06 -9.31
N THR A 73 -5.24 -0.81 -8.78
CA THR A 73 -4.94 0.41 -8.03
C THR A 73 -5.12 1.65 -8.91
N LEU A 74 -4.64 1.61 -10.15
CA LEU A 74 -4.82 2.71 -11.11
C LEU A 74 -6.31 2.96 -11.42
N VAL A 75 -7.08 1.90 -11.62
CA VAL A 75 -8.54 1.99 -11.84
C VAL A 75 -9.25 2.63 -10.63
N ALA A 76 -8.88 2.23 -9.40
CA ALA A 76 -9.44 2.82 -8.19
C ALA A 76 -9.12 4.32 -8.08
N PHE A 77 -7.86 4.72 -8.28
CA PHE A 77 -7.47 6.12 -8.25
C PHE A 77 -8.15 6.94 -9.34
N HIS A 78 -8.23 6.42 -10.57
CA HIS A 78 -8.93 7.08 -11.66
C HIS A 78 -10.41 7.28 -11.33
N ALA A 79 -11.09 6.25 -10.80
CA ALA A 79 -12.47 6.37 -10.35
C ALA A 79 -12.64 7.47 -9.29
N PHE A 80 -11.80 7.48 -8.25
CA PHE A 80 -11.86 8.49 -7.19
C PHE A 80 -11.64 9.92 -7.70
N MET A 81 -10.71 10.11 -8.65
CA MET A 81 -10.44 11.41 -9.27
C MET A 81 -11.61 11.89 -10.15
N ILE A 82 -12.15 11.01 -11.00
CA ILE A 82 -13.27 11.35 -11.90
C ILE A 82 -14.55 11.64 -11.11
N GLU A 83 -14.78 10.88 -10.05
CA GLU A 83 -15.94 11.04 -9.17
C GLU A 83 -15.74 12.16 -8.13
N LYS A 84 -14.57 12.81 -8.14
CA LYS A 84 -14.23 13.98 -7.32
C LYS A 84 -14.47 13.75 -5.83
N VAL A 85 -14.03 12.60 -5.32
CA VAL A 85 -14.16 12.31 -3.89
C VAL A 85 -13.33 13.28 -3.06
N ASP A 86 -13.87 13.76 -1.95
CA ASP A 86 -13.15 14.67 -1.04
C ASP A 86 -12.03 13.94 -0.28
N VAL A 87 -12.28 12.67 0.07
CA VAL A 87 -11.37 11.81 0.83
C VAL A 87 -11.46 10.38 0.30
N ALA A 88 -10.30 9.73 0.14
CA ALA A 88 -10.22 8.31 -0.19
C ALA A 88 -9.53 7.54 0.95
N ILE A 89 -10.14 6.45 1.40
CA ILE A 89 -9.52 5.50 2.34
C ILE A 89 -8.92 4.37 1.49
N ILE A 90 -7.60 4.24 1.52
CA ILE A 90 -6.87 3.29 0.69
C ILE A 90 -6.33 2.16 1.58
N GLU A 91 -6.92 0.98 1.41
CA GLU A 91 -6.43 -0.24 2.05
C GLU A 91 -5.20 -0.78 1.30
N VAL A 92 -4.15 -1.11 2.05
CA VAL A 92 -2.95 -1.73 1.50
C VAL A 92 -3.25 -3.17 1.11
N GLY A 93 -2.87 -3.58 -0.10
CA GLY A 93 -3.14 -4.95 -0.57
C GLY A 93 -2.30 -6.01 0.17
N ARG A 94 -0.97 -5.84 0.19
CA ARG A 94 -0.06 -6.73 0.91
C ARG A 94 1.20 -6.01 1.38
N GLY A 95 1.52 -6.18 2.67
CA GLY A 95 2.71 -5.55 3.25
C GLY A 95 2.47 -4.05 3.41
N GLY A 96 3.20 -3.24 2.65
CA GLY A 96 3.12 -1.77 2.73
C GLY A 96 4.21 -1.12 1.89
N GLU A 97 5.49 -1.34 2.25
CA GLU A 97 6.66 -0.72 1.60
C GLU A 97 6.62 -0.83 0.06
N PHE A 98 6.32 -2.02 -0.43
CA PHE A 98 6.32 -2.35 -1.87
C PHE A 98 4.92 -2.61 -2.42
N ASP A 99 3.88 -2.21 -1.69
CA ASP A 99 2.50 -2.36 -2.17
C ASP A 99 2.19 -1.36 -3.29
N SER A 100 1.28 -1.73 -4.19
CA SER A 100 0.91 -0.88 -5.33
C SER A 100 0.25 0.43 -4.89
N THR A 101 -0.38 0.44 -3.72
CA THR A 101 -1.01 1.64 -3.15
C THR A 101 0.02 2.61 -2.53
N ASN A 102 1.25 2.16 -2.27
CA ASN A 102 2.27 2.96 -1.59
C ASN A 102 2.93 4.03 -2.48
N VAL A 103 2.39 4.25 -3.69
CA VAL A 103 2.73 5.36 -4.59
C VAL A 103 2.17 6.71 -4.12
N ILE A 104 1.23 6.72 -3.17
CA ILE A 104 0.71 7.96 -2.59
C ILE A 104 1.83 8.63 -1.78
N GLU A 105 2.32 9.77 -2.27
CA GLU A 105 3.47 10.47 -1.69
C GLU A 105 3.12 11.19 -0.38
N LYS A 106 1.95 11.83 -0.33
CA LYS A 106 1.52 12.70 0.77
C LYS A 106 0.09 12.34 1.22
N PRO A 107 -0.12 11.16 1.84
CA PRO A 107 -1.40 10.89 2.50
C PRO A 107 -1.63 11.92 3.61
N VAL A 108 -2.89 12.14 4.01
CA VAL A 108 -3.21 13.04 5.14
C VAL A 108 -2.84 12.39 6.47
N VAL A 109 -3.04 11.08 6.58
CA VAL A 109 -2.73 10.26 7.74
C VAL A 109 -2.46 8.82 7.31
N CYS A 110 -1.59 8.12 8.02
CA CYS A 110 -1.38 6.68 7.86
C CYS A 110 -2.03 5.91 9.01
N GLY A 111 -2.56 4.72 8.74
CA GLY A 111 -3.16 3.85 9.75
C GLY A 111 -2.51 2.47 9.77
N ILE A 112 -2.14 1.98 10.95
CA ILE A 112 -1.64 0.61 11.14
C ILE A 112 -2.57 -0.12 12.11
N THR A 113 -3.31 -1.09 11.58
CA THR A 113 -4.21 -1.95 12.37
C THR A 113 -3.44 -3.11 13.00
N SER A 114 -4.14 -4.10 13.56
CA SER A 114 -3.54 -5.26 14.22
C SER A 114 -2.58 -6.00 13.29
N LEU A 115 -1.35 -6.22 13.75
CA LEU A 115 -0.38 -7.02 13.03
C LEU A 115 -0.40 -8.47 13.52
N GLY A 116 -0.41 -9.40 12.58
CA GLY A 116 -0.30 -10.82 12.81
C GLY A 116 0.68 -11.46 11.83
N LEU A 117 0.94 -12.76 12.03
CA LEU A 117 1.75 -13.57 11.12
C LEU A 117 0.93 -13.88 9.86
N ASP A 118 0.93 -12.95 8.92
CA ASP A 118 0.24 -13.07 7.64
C ASP A 118 1.25 -12.92 6.49
N HIS A 119 0.99 -13.66 5.40
CA HIS A 119 1.80 -13.65 4.18
C HIS A 119 3.30 -13.92 4.41
N MET A 120 3.64 -14.81 5.33
CA MET A 120 5.03 -15.08 5.76
C MET A 120 5.98 -15.39 4.59
N ASN A 121 5.48 -16.11 3.58
CA ASN A 121 6.20 -16.47 2.36
C ASN A 121 6.72 -15.25 1.57
N ARG A 122 6.22 -14.04 1.83
CA ARG A 122 6.62 -12.79 1.16
C ARG A 122 7.11 -11.71 2.12
N LEU A 123 6.58 -11.67 3.34
CA LEU A 123 6.83 -10.58 4.29
C LEU A 123 7.83 -10.97 5.40
N GLY A 124 8.28 -12.22 5.43
CA GLY A 124 9.17 -12.74 6.46
C GLY A 124 8.47 -13.66 7.44
N ASN A 125 9.26 -14.39 8.22
CA ASN A 125 8.77 -15.42 9.12
C ASN A 125 8.60 -14.95 10.56
N THR A 126 8.88 -13.68 10.84
CA THR A 126 8.79 -13.09 12.18
C THR A 126 7.92 -11.83 12.15
N ILE A 127 7.37 -11.48 13.32
CA ILE A 127 6.43 -10.36 13.42
C ILE A 127 7.10 -9.01 13.14
N ASP A 128 8.38 -8.86 13.49
CA ASP A 128 9.19 -7.67 13.23
C ASP A 128 9.46 -7.47 11.72
N GLN A 129 9.71 -8.56 10.98
CA GLN A 129 9.85 -8.50 9.51
C GLN A 129 8.53 -8.06 8.85
N ILE A 130 7.41 -8.62 9.29
CA ILE A 130 6.08 -8.26 8.80
C ILE A 130 5.75 -6.80 9.15
N ALA A 131 6.05 -6.38 10.38
CA ALA A 131 5.88 -5.01 10.83
C ALA A 131 6.71 -4.04 10.00
N TRP A 132 7.94 -4.41 9.63
CA TRP A 132 8.80 -3.58 8.77
C TRP A 132 8.15 -3.29 7.43
N HIS A 133 7.57 -4.33 6.80
CA HIS A 133 6.85 -4.15 5.54
C HIS A 133 5.61 -3.28 5.70
N LYS A 134 4.79 -3.53 6.72
CA LYS A 134 3.51 -2.82 6.91
C LYS A 134 3.69 -1.37 7.33
N ALA A 135 4.67 -1.08 8.19
CA ALA A 135 5.10 0.28 8.51
C ALA A 135 5.86 0.98 7.36
N GLY A 136 5.97 0.33 6.20
CA GLY A 136 6.45 0.93 4.95
C GLY A 136 5.60 2.07 4.42
N ILE A 137 4.33 2.15 4.84
CA ILE A 137 3.42 3.21 4.42
C ILE A 137 3.66 4.54 5.16
N ILE A 138 4.46 4.56 6.22
CA ILE A 138 4.65 5.75 7.05
C ILE A 138 5.40 6.82 6.26
N LYS A 139 4.71 7.91 5.96
CA LYS A 139 5.25 9.12 5.29
C LYS A 139 4.88 10.42 6.00
N VAL A 140 3.80 10.39 6.79
CA VAL A 140 3.16 11.51 7.50
C VAL A 140 2.73 11.00 8.89
N PRO A 141 2.05 11.80 9.75
CA PRO A 141 1.54 11.29 11.02
C PRO A 141 0.80 9.96 10.87
N VAL A 142 1.09 9.03 11.78
CA VAL A 142 0.58 7.67 11.75
C VAL A 142 -0.13 7.35 13.05
N VAL A 143 -1.30 6.73 12.92
CA VAL A 143 -2.04 6.16 14.03
C VAL A 143 -1.90 4.64 13.95
N ALA A 144 -1.48 4.02 15.05
CA ALA A 144 -1.42 2.57 15.18
C ALA A 144 -2.29 2.12 16.35
N ILE A 145 -2.96 0.97 16.25
CA ILE A 145 -3.47 0.31 17.45
C ILE A 145 -2.33 -0.36 18.21
N ASP A 146 -2.54 -0.66 19.49
CA ASP A 146 -1.56 -1.42 20.29
C ASP A 146 -1.15 -2.75 19.62
N GLN A 147 0.12 -3.12 19.82
CA GLN A 147 0.76 -4.26 19.16
C GLN A 147 1.58 -5.08 20.14
N VAL A 148 2.03 -6.25 19.70
CA VAL A 148 3.09 -6.98 20.41
C VAL A 148 4.39 -6.15 20.43
N PRO A 149 5.21 -6.24 21.49
CA PRO A 149 6.39 -5.37 21.65
C PRO A 149 7.34 -5.33 20.46
N GLU A 150 7.56 -6.48 19.82
CA GLU A 150 8.45 -6.63 18.67
C GLU A 150 7.96 -5.86 17.45
N ALA A 151 6.65 -5.88 17.20
CA ALA A 151 6.03 -5.10 16.12
C ALA A 151 6.02 -3.61 16.43
N LEU A 152 5.67 -3.24 17.67
CA LEU A 152 5.59 -1.85 18.09
C LEU A 152 6.97 -1.16 17.99
N ALA A 153 8.04 -1.85 18.40
CA ALA A 153 9.40 -1.35 18.30
C ALA A 153 9.77 -1.00 16.85
N VAL A 154 9.40 -1.85 15.88
CA VAL A 154 9.64 -1.58 14.45
C VAL A 154 8.81 -0.40 13.94
N ILE A 155 7.55 -0.31 14.33
CA ILE A 155 6.68 0.83 13.95
C ILE A 155 7.26 2.15 14.48
N GLN A 156 7.68 2.17 15.75
CA GLN A 156 8.33 3.32 16.38
C GLN A 156 9.63 3.71 15.68
N GLN A 157 10.50 2.73 15.38
CA GLN A 157 11.75 2.96 14.67
C GLN A 157 11.50 3.57 13.29
N ARG A 158 10.51 3.05 12.55
CA ARG A 158 10.18 3.54 11.21
C ARG A 158 9.53 4.93 11.25
N ALA A 159 8.63 5.18 12.19
CA ALA A 159 8.06 6.51 12.40
C ALA A 159 9.16 7.54 12.70
N LYS A 160 10.11 7.21 13.59
CA LYS A 160 11.27 8.04 13.88
C LYS A 160 12.15 8.28 12.66
N ALA A 161 12.47 7.24 11.89
CA ALA A 161 13.29 7.35 10.68
C ALA A 161 12.63 8.24 9.61
N LYS A 162 11.29 8.18 9.51
CA LYS A 162 10.49 8.98 8.59
C LYS A 162 10.09 10.35 9.16
N LYS A 163 10.53 10.68 10.39
CA LYS A 163 10.19 11.92 11.12
C LYS A 163 8.67 12.13 11.23
N ALA A 164 7.92 11.05 11.36
CA ALA A 164 6.47 11.05 11.51
C ALA A 164 6.07 10.99 12.99
N HIS A 165 5.06 11.76 13.38
CA HIS A 165 4.42 11.60 14.69
C HIS A 165 3.65 10.27 14.72
N LEU A 166 3.92 9.44 15.72
CA LEU A 166 3.21 8.18 15.96
C LEU A 166 2.29 8.35 17.18
N GLN A 167 1.00 8.11 16.96
CA GLN A 167 0.02 7.96 18.03
C GLN A 167 -0.37 6.48 18.14
N VAL A 168 -0.21 5.90 19.33
CA VAL A 168 -0.67 4.54 19.63
C VAL A 168 -2.00 4.62 20.36
N ILE A 169 -3.00 3.86 19.90
CA ILE A 169 -4.33 3.79 20.49
C ILE A 169 -4.52 2.43 21.14
N LEU A 170 -4.83 2.45 22.43
CA LEU A 170 -5.35 1.30 23.16
C LEU A 170 -6.85 1.25 22.90
N ALA A 171 -7.30 0.22 22.18
CA ALA A 171 -8.67 0.12 21.74
C ALA A 171 -9.66 0.09 22.91
N GLU A 172 -9.29 -0.58 23.99
CA GLU A 172 -10.04 -0.70 25.23
C GLU A 172 -10.16 0.63 26.01
N GLU A 173 -9.25 1.58 25.78
CA GLU A 173 -9.27 2.89 26.43
C GLU A 173 -9.98 3.95 25.58
N SER A 174 -10.44 3.59 24.36
CA SER A 174 -11.12 4.51 23.45
C SER A 174 -12.63 4.39 23.57
N ASP A 175 -13.26 5.40 24.17
CA ASP A 175 -14.72 5.53 24.24
C ASP A 175 -15.39 5.43 22.86
N ARG A 176 -14.70 5.90 21.82
CA ARG A 176 -15.19 5.89 20.43
C ARG A 176 -15.15 4.52 19.78
N LEU A 177 -14.45 3.55 20.35
CA LEU A 177 -14.29 2.20 19.82
C LEU A 177 -15.05 1.15 20.64
N LYS A 178 -15.76 1.55 21.70
CA LYS A 178 -16.50 0.63 22.60
C LYS A 178 -17.52 -0.24 21.85
N ASP A 179 -18.17 0.31 20.83
CA ASP A 179 -19.20 -0.37 20.05
C ASP A 179 -18.67 -0.93 18.72
N VAL A 180 -17.37 -0.84 18.47
CA VAL A 180 -16.74 -1.36 17.24
C VAL A 180 -16.21 -2.76 17.52
N GLU A 181 -16.73 -3.76 16.79
CA GLU A 181 -16.20 -5.12 16.86
C GLU A 181 -14.81 -5.18 16.21
N ILE A 182 -13.77 -5.01 17.02
CA ILE A 182 -12.38 -5.20 16.59
C ILE A 182 -12.11 -6.70 16.59
N GLY A 183 -12.11 -7.31 15.41
CA GLY A 183 -12.00 -8.77 15.24
C GLY A 183 -10.88 -9.37 16.09
N LYS A 184 -11.23 -10.43 16.85
CA LYS A 184 -10.41 -11.24 17.78
C LYS A 184 -8.98 -10.75 18.08
N LEU A 185 -8.81 -9.50 18.51
CA LEU A 185 -7.69 -9.14 19.37
C LEU A 185 -8.00 -9.85 20.68
N ARG A 186 -7.30 -10.96 20.92
CA ARG A 186 -7.38 -11.71 22.17
C ARG A 186 -7.20 -10.69 23.30
N ARG A 187 -8.26 -10.41 24.06
CA ARG A 187 -8.23 -9.54 25.24
C ARG A 187 -7.03 -9.96 26.07
N ARG A 188 -5.95 -9.17 26.08
CA ARG A 188 -4.83 -9.39 27.00
C ARG A 188 -5.29 -8.88 28.36
N THR A 189 -6.03 -9.71 29.07
CA THR A 189 -6.22 -9.54 30.51
C THR A 189 -4.85 -9.65 31.19
N SER A 190 -4.35 -8.51 31.66
CA SER A 190 -3.75 -8.31 32.99
C SER A 190 -2.56 -9.17 33.48
N GLU A 191 -1.56 -9.51 32.66
CA GLU A 191 -0.35 -10.18 33.19
C GLU A 191 1.02 -9.70 32.65
N ILE A 192 1.12 -8.54 31.99
CA ILE A 192 2.44 -7.97 31.66
C ILE A 192 2.63 -6.67 32.44
N GLN A 193 3.52 -6.74 33.42
CA GLN A 193 4.02 -5.62 34.21
C GLN A 193 4.51 -4.52 33.25
N ARG A 194 3.77 -3.41 33.19
CA ARG A 194 4.10 -2.25 32.36
C ARG A 194 5.42 -1.64 32.85
N PRO A 195 6.42 -1.37 31.99
CA PRO A 195 7.52 -0.49 32.37
C PRO A 195 6.95 0.90 32.66
N SER A 196 7.32 1.48 33.80
CA SER A 196 6.91 2.82 34.18
C SER A 196 7.47 3.88 33.23
N GLY A 197 6.58 4.66 32.62
CA GLY A 197 6.91 5.93 31.96
C GLY A 197 6.92 5.88 30.44
N TYR A 198 5.80 6.27 29.84
CA TYR A 198 5.72 6.90 28.52
C TYR A 198 4.62 7.97 28.57
#